data_AF-A0A1Y2UVI8-F1
#
_entry.id   AF-A0A1Y2UVI8-F1
#
_cell.length_a   1.000
_cell.length_b   1.000
_cell.length_c   1.000
_cell.angle_alpha   90.00
_cell.angle_beta   90.00
_cell.angle_gamma   90.00
#
_symmetry.space_group_name_H-M   'P 1'
#
loop_
_entity.id
_entity.type
_entity.pdbx_description
1 polymer ?
#
loop_
_entity_poly.entity_id
_entity_poly.type
_entity_poly.pdbx_seq_one_letter_code
_entity_poly.pdbx_strand_id
1 'polypeptide(L)' 'MLATALAKANTAVQLDNTHSYTFARKYYQESCVLLSQLVNRASNEADREKLRAIRQTYLHRIEQLGDLLEAES' A
#
# COMPACT_ATOMS: atom_id res chain seq x y z
N MET A 1 -12.12 -9.64 0.52
CA MET A 1 -11.40 -8.78 -0.44
C MET A 1 -10.99 -7.43 0.15
N LEU A 2 -11.90 -6.61 0.71
CA LEU A 2 -11.51 -5.34 1.38
C LEU A 2 -10.68 -5.56 2.66
N ALA A 3 -11.15 -6.44 3.55
CA ALA A 3 -10.45 -6.77 4.79
C ALA A 3 -9.01 -7.26 4.57
N THR A 4 -8.75 -7.99 3.48
CA THR A 4 -7.41 -8.49 3.12
C THR A 4 -6.47 -7.36 2.70
N ALA A 5 -6.94 -6.40 1.91
CA ALA A 5 -6.14 -5.24 1.49
C ALA A 5 -5.73 -4.39 2.69
N LEU A 6 -6.69 -4.17 3.61
CA LEU A 6 -6.48 -3.43 4.85
C LEU A 6 -5.53 -4.17 5.80
N ALA A 7 -5.67 -5.48 5.97
CA ALA A 7 -4.76 -6.28 6.79
C ALA A 7 -3.31 -6.17 6.28
N LYS A 8 -3.09 -6.28 4.95
CA LYS A 8 -1.76 -6.11 4.36
C LYS A 8 -1.21 -4.70 4.55
N ALA A 9 -2.04 -3.67 4.40
CA ALA A 9 -1.63 -2.29 4.65
C ALA A 9 -1.22 -2.07 6.12
N ASN A 10 -1.99 -2.60 7.07
CA ASN A 10 -1.65 -2.51 8.50
C ASN A 10 -0.33 -3.21 8.81
N THR A 11 -0.09 -4.40 8.24
CA THR A 11 1.21 -5.07 8.36
C THR A 11 2.33 -4.25 7.74
N ALA A 12 2.11 -3.64 6.58
CA ALA A 12 3.10 -2.76 5.94
C ALA A 12 3.47 -1.60 6.87
N VAL A 13 2.49 -0.91 7.46
CA VAL A 13 2.69 0.19 8.40
C VAL A 13 3.46 -0.26 9.65
N GLN A 14 3.15 -1.43 10.20
CA GLN A 14 3.86 -1.97 11.36
C GLN A 14 5.34 -2.25 11.04
N LEU A 15 5.62 -2.82 9.87
CA LEU A 15 6.99 -3.09 9.40
C LEU A 15 7.74 -1.79 9.08
N ASP A 16 7.07 -0.82 8.50
CA ASP A 16 7.60 0.51 8.19
C ASP A 16 8.05 1.22 9.46
N ASN A 17 7.19 1.21 10.49
CA ASN A 17 7.49 1.77 11.81
C ASN A 17 8.68 1.09 12.50
N THR A 18 8.94 -0.19 12.23
CA THR A 18 10.10 -0.92 12.75
C THR A 18 11.31 -0.88 11.82
N HIS A 19 11.32 0.00 10.82
CA HIS A 19 12.41 0.18 9.85
C HIS A 19 12.70 -1.09 9.02
N SER A 20 11.74 -2.01 8.96
CA SER A 20 11.81 -3.21 8.14
C SER A 20 11.43 -2.87 6.69
N TYR A 21 12.19 -1.96 6.07
CA TYR A 21 11.82 -1.29 4.82
C TYR A 21 11.60 -2.25 3.65
N THR A 22 12.45 -3.27 3.51
CA THR A 22 12.29 -4.31 2.48
C THR A 22 10.95 -5.02 2.59
N PHE A 23 10.55 -5.41 3.81
CA PHE A 23 9.29 -6.11 4.02
C PHE A 23 8.10 -5.15 3.95
N ALA A 24 8.21 -3.94 4.51
CA ALA A 24 7.19 -2.91 4.41
C ALA A 24 6.84 -2.60 2.96
N ARG A 25 7.85 -2.37 2.11
CA ARG A 25 7.69 -2.10 0.67
C ARG A 25 6.95 -3.23 -0.04
N LYS A 26 7.28 -4.49 0.26
CA LYS A 26 6.57 -5.66 -0.27
C LYS A 26 5.09 -5.67 0.11
N TYR A 27 4.75 -5.46 1.38
CA TYR A 27 3.36 -5.50 1.83
C TYR A 27 2.54 -4.31 1.29
N TYR A 28 3.12 -3.12 1.15
CA TYR A 28 2.47 -2.01 0.47
C TYR A 28 2.17 -2.33 -1.01
N GLN A 29 3.12 -2.95 -1.73
CA GLN A 29 2.92 -3.36 -3.13
C GLN A 29 1.76 -4.36 -3.26
N GLU A 30 1.73 -5.38 -2.41
CA GLU A 30 0.64 -6.37 -2.41
C GLU A 30 -0.71 -5.73 -2.05
N SER A 31 -0.74 -4.78 -1.11
CA SER A 31 -1.95 -4.01 -0.79
C SER A 31 -2.42 -3.18 -1.99
N CYS A 32 -1.50 -2.52 -2.72
CA CYS A 32 -1.83 -1.76 -3.92
C CYS A 32 -2.48 -2.60 -5.02
N VAL A 33 -2.04 -3.84 -5.22
CA VAL A 33 -2.66 -4.79 -6.16
C VAL A 33 -4.10 -5.08 -5.75
N LEU A 34 -4.35 -5.34 -4.46
CA LEU A 34 -5.70 -5.58 -3.94
C LEU A 34 -6.59 -4.33 -4.01
N LEU A 35 -6.04 -3.14 -3.75
CA LEU A 35 -6.77 -1.88 -3.87
C LEU A 35 -7.19 -1.61 -5.30
N SER A 36 -6.32 -1.84 -6.30
CA SER A 36 -6.71 -1.73 -7.72
C SER A 36 -7.83 -2.69 -8.10
N GLN A 37 -7.80 -3.91 -7.57
CA GLN A 37 -8.87 -4.88 -7.72
C GLN A 37 -10.20 -4.46 -7.06
N LEU A 38 -10.14 -3.70 -5.95
CA LEU A 38 -11.31 -3.17 -5.27
C LEU A 38 -11.88 -1.96 -6.01
N VAL A 39 -11.02 -1.06 -6.53
CA VAL A 39 -11.44 0.07 -7.39
C VAL A 39 -12.25 -0.43 -8.58
N ASN A 40 -11.80 -1.50 -9.24
CA ASN A 40 -12.49 -2.07 -10.40
C ASN A 40 -13.85 -2.70 -10.06
N ARG A 41 -14.08 -3.06 -8.79
CA ARG A 41 -15.33 -3.70 -8.32
C ARG A 41 -16.28 -2.72 -7.60
N ALA A 42 -15.80 -1.54 -7.22
CA ALA A 42 -16.60 -0.56 -6.51
C ALA A 42 -17.70 -0.01 -7.43
N SER A 43 -18.93 -0.04 -6.93
CA SER A 43 -20.15 0.29 -7.70
C SER A 43 -20.34 1.79 -7.91
N ASN A 44 -19.86 2.63 -6.98
CA ASN A 44 -19.99 4.09 -7.06
C ASN A 44 -18.62 4.78 -7.15
N GLU A 45 -18.61 6.00 -7.72
CA GLU A 45 -17.38 6.77 -7.94
C GLU A 45 -16.74 7.26 -6.64
N ALA A 46 -17.56 7.59 -5.64
CA ALA A 46 -17.06 8.07 -4.35
C ALA A 46 -16.16 7.03 -3.65
N ASP A 47 -16.54 5.75 -3.70
CA ASP A 47 -15.75 4.66 -3.15
C ASP A 47 -14.51 4.37 -4.01
N ARG A 48 -14.62 4.50 -5.34
CA ARG A 48 -13.45 4.40 -6.23
C ARG A 48 -12.42 5.47 -5.90
N GLU A 49 -12.83 6.71 -5.72
CA GLU A 49 -11.95 7.82 -5.36
C GLU A 49 -11.28 7.61 -3.99
N LYS A 50 -12.03 7.18 -2.97
CA LYS A 50 -11.44 6.83 -1.66
C LYS A 50 -10.39 5.73 -1.78
N LEU A 51 -10.68 4.67 -2.52
CA LEU A 51 -9.75 3.55 -2.72
C LEU A 51 -8.51 3.98 -3.53
N ARG A 52 -8.67 4.85 -4.53
CA ARG A 52 -7.57 5.43 -5.31
C ARG A 52 -6.68 6.31 -4.44
N ALA A 53 -7.26 7.16 -3.58
CA ALA A 53 -6.52 8.01 -2.66
C ALA A 53 -5.67 7.17 -1.69
N ILE A 54 -6.24 6.14 -1.08
CA ILE A 54 -5.50 5.21 -0.20
C ILE A 54 -4.34 4.55 -0.97
N ARG A 55 -4.61 4.06 -2.20
CA ARG A 55 -3.59 3.44 -3.04
C ARG A 55 -2.46 4.42 -3.37
N GLN A 56 -2.79 5.66 -3.68
CA GLN A 56 -1.80 6.68 -4.04
C GLN A 56 -0.87 7.01 -2.85
N THR A 57 -1.40 7.07 -1.63
CA THR A 57 -0.58 7.19 -0.42
C THR A 57 0.43 6.04 -0.29
N TYR A 58 0.00 4.80 -0.54
CA TYR A 58 0.90 3.64 -0.45
C TYR A 58 1.92 3.58 -1.59
N LEU A 59 1.55 3.99 -2.81
CA LEU A 59 2.49 4.09 -3.93
C LEU A 59 3.59 5.11 -3.63
N HIS A 60 3.23 6.29 -3.11
CA HIS A 60 4.22 7.29 -2.71
C HIS A 60 5.17 6.74 -1.64
N ARG A 61 4.65 6.00 -0.66
CA ARG A 61 5.49 5.38 0.37
C ARG A 61 6.42 4.30 -0.21
N ILE A 62 5.97 3.52 -1.19
CA ILE A 62 6.81 2.51 -1.88
C ILE A 62 8.01 3.14 -2.58
N GLU A 63 7.83 4.33 -3.19
CA GLU A 63 8.90 5.10 -3.81
C GLU A 63 9.90 5.57 -2.76
N GLN A 64 9.42 6.22 -1.69
CA GLN A 64 10.26 6.66 -0.58
C GLN A 64 11.06 5.52 0.07
N LEU A 65 10.44 4.34 0.26
CA LEU A 65 11.13 3.16 0.77
C LEU A 65 12.17 2.62 -0.21
N GLY A 66 11.97 2.81 -1.52
CA GLY A 66 12.98 2.51 -2.53
C GLY A 66 14.23 3.37 -2.34
N ASP A 67 14.05 4.69 -2.24
CA ASP A 67 15.16 5.64 -2.03
C ASP A 67 15.92 5.36 -0.73
N LEU A 68 15.20 5.02 0.36
CA LEU A 68 15.82 4.65 1.64
C LEU A 68 16.65 3.36 1.55
N LEU A 69 16.12 2.34 0.88
CA LEU A 69 16.85 1.08 0.68
C LEU A 69 18.10 1.27 -0.17
N GLU A 70 18.04 2.12 -1.20
CA GLU A 70 19.21 2.46 -2.01
C GLU A 70 20.27 3.21 -1.19
N ALA A 71 19.87 4.14 -0.33
CA ALA A 71 20.76 4.88 0.56
C ALA A 71 21.42 4.01 1.65
N GLU A 72 20.86 2.84 1.97
CA GLU A 72 21.41 1.87 2.94
C GLU A 72 22.37 0.84 2.33
N SER A 73 22.52 0.81 0.99
CA SER A 73 23.40 -0.11 0.24
C SER A 73 24.84 0.36 0.12
#